data_AF-A0A6P0TAC9-F1
#
_entry.id   AF-A0A6P0TAC9-F1
#
_cell.length_a   1.000
_cell.length_b   1.000
_cell.length_c   1.000
_cell.angle_alpha   90.00
_cell.angle_beta   90.00
_cell.angle_gamma   90.00
#
_symmetry.space_group_name_H-M   'P 1'
#
loop_
_entity.id
_entity.type
_entity.pdbx_description
1 polymer ?
#
loop_
_entity_poly.entity_id
_entity_poly.type
_entity_poly.pdbx_seq_one_letter_code
_entity_poly.pdbx_strand_id
1 'polypeptide(L)'
;MDINGPLAYVQYVVAGGCILAALALMVDVQSLMPTATAPELCQTVLQPNAVLSRDHLAQLLVVSERSPKATVRQVIAEPYCQLPTLQLRAGVPAEREAYPLEFDPDTWFVVLYEGDEYAGFDFSFRR
;
A
#
# COMPACT_ATOMS: atom_id res chain seq x y z
N MET A 1 27.96 59.24 21.32
CA MET A 1 26.65 59.78 20.89
C MET A 1 26.14 58.82 19.83
N ASP A 2 25.44 57.82 20.34
CA ASP A 2 24.85 56.67 19.68
C ASP A 2 23.64 57.03 18.83
N ILE A 3 23.48 56.32 17.70
CA ILE A 3 22.19 55.89 17.13
C ILE A 3 22.48 54.80 16.08
N ASN A 4 22.85 53.59 16.52
CA ASN A 4 22.85 52.40 15.68
C ASN A 4 22.37 51.20 16.49
N GLY A 5 21.20 50.67 16.14
CA GLY A 5 20.61 49.45 16.72
C GLY A 5 19.15 49.67 17.14
N PRO A 6 18.31 48.65 17.32
CA PRO A 6 18.26 47.28 16.79
C PRO A 6 17.08 47.07 15.82
N LEU A 7 16.40 48.15 15.42
CA LEU A 7 15.08 48.13 14.76
C LEU A 7 15.09 47.57 13.34
N ALA A 8 16.14 47.82 12.57
CA ALA A 8 16.23 47.32 11.19
C ALA A 8 16.36 45.79 11.14
N TYR A 9 17.12 45.20 12.07
CA TYR A 9 17.36 43.75 12.11
C TYR A 9 16.06 42.97 12.38
N VAL A 10 15.22 43.47 13.30
CA VAL A 10 13.93 42.84 13.62
C VAL A 10 12.97 42.88 12.43
N GLN A 11 12.95 43.96 11.64
CA GLN A 11 12.12 44.03 10.42
C GLN A 11 12.54 43.01 9.36
N TYR A 12 13.84 42.83 9.11
CA TYR A 12 14.32 41.85 8.12
C TYR A 12 14.09 40.41 8.60
N VAL A 13 14.26 40.14 9.89
CA VAL A 13 13.99 38.82 10.48
C VAL A 13 12.50 38.47 10.44
N VAL A 14 11.62 39.43 10.75
CA VAL A 14 10.16 39.21 10.70
C VAL A 14 9.66 39.05 9.26
N ALA A 15 10.06 39.93 8.34
CA ALA A 15 9.64 39.86 6.94
C ALA A 15 10.19 38.60 6.24
N GLY A 16 11.45 38.22 6.51
CA GLY A 16 12.03 36.98 5.99
C GLY A 16 11.35 35.73 6.54
N GLY A 17 11.01 35.72 7.83
CA GLY A 17 10.30 34.60 8.47
C GLY A 17 8.91 34.36 7.90
N CYS A 18 8.15 35.42 7.60
CA CYS A 18 6.82 35.29 7.01
C CYS A 18 6.83 34.68 5.59
N ILE A 19 7.83 35.02 4.77
CA ILE A 19 7.95 34.48 3.40
C ILE A 19 8.27 32.98 3.44
N LEU A 20 9.16 32.55 4.33
CA LEU A 20 9.50 31.13 4.49
C LEU A 20 8.31 30.31 5.03
N ALA A 21 7.54 30.86 5.97
CA ALA A 21 6.34 30.19 6.49
C ALA A 21 5.24 30.05 5.43
N ALA A 22 5.03 31.06 4.59
CA ALA A 22 4.06 31.00 3.49
C ALA A 22 4.45 29.95 2.43
N LEU A 23 5.75 29.82 2.12
CA LEU A 23 6.24 28.78 1.20
C LEU A 23 6.11 27.38 1.81
N ALA A 24 6.36 27.21 3.11
CA ALA A 24 6.20 25.93 3.80
C ALA A 24 4.73 25.44 3.81
N LEU A 25 3.75 26.34 3.85
CA LEU A 25 2.33 26.00 3.77
C LEU A 25 1.89 25.54 2.38
N MET A 26 2.63 25.88 1.33
CA MET A 26 2.36 25.40 -0.04
C MET A 26 2.91 23.99 -0.29
N VAL A 27 3.75 23.48 0.61
CA VAL A 27 4.28 22.13 0.51
C VAL A 27 3.28 21.17 1.15
N ASP A 28 2.67 20.30 0.35
CA ASP A 28 1.87 19.21 0.88
C ASP A 28 2.79 18.18 1.55
N VAL A 29 2.97 18.34 2.87
CA VAL A 29 3.82 17.50 3.70
C VAL A 29 3.40 16.03 3.66
N GLN A 30 2.13 15.72 3.36
CA GLN A 30 1.66 14.33 3.23
C GLN A 30 2.23 13.65 1.98
N SER A 31 2.45 14.38 0.89
CA SER A 31 3.10 13.87 -0.32
C SER A 31 4.60 13.55 -0.13
N LEU A 32 5.23 14.18 0.87
CA LEU A 32 6.64 14.00 1.18
C LEU A 32 6.90 12.90 2.21
N MET A 33 5.85 12.45 2.91
CA MET A 33 5.95 11.32 3.82
C MET A 33 5.76 10.03 3.01
N PRO A 34 6.78 9.17 2.89
CA PRO A 34 6.57 7.84 2.33
C PRO A 34 5.53 7.15 3.21
N THR A 35 4.39 6.79 2.63
CA THR A 35 3.45 5.86 3.26
C THR A 35 4.24 4.59 3.52
N ALA A 36 4.57 4.34 4.79
CA ALA A 36 5.15 3.08 5.21
C ALA A 36 4.12 2.00 4.91
N THR A 37 4.36 1.20 3.87
CA THR A 37 3.60 -0.02 3.64
C THR A 37 3.77 -0.86 4.90
N ALA A 38 2.71 -1.02 5.68
CA ALA A 38 2.74 -1.88 6.85
C ALA A 38 3.27 -3.26 6.39
N PRO A 39 4.22 -3.87 7.12
CA PRO A 39 4.71 -5.19 6.75
C PRO A 39 3.49 -6.10 6.64
N GLU A 40 3.42 -6.86 5.55
CA GLU A 40 2.33 -7.81 5.32
C GLU A 40 2.44 -8.99 6.27
N LEU A 41 2.02 -8.74 7.50
CA LEU A 41 1.92 -9.76 8.51
C LEU A 41 0.64 -10.54 8.24
N CYS A 42 0.78 -11.85 8.09
CA CYS A 42 -0.33 -12.79 8.04
C CYS A 42 -1.24 -12.56 9.26
N GLN A 43 -2.49 -12.18 9.03
CA GLN A 43 -3.48 -12.01 10.09
C GLN A 43 -4.04 -13.36 10.54
N THR A 44 -4.39 -14.21 9.56
CA THR A 44 -4.93 -15.55 9.79
C THR A 44 -4.31 -16.52 8.80
N VAL A 45 -3.64 -17.56 9.30
CA VAL A 45 -3.20 -18.68 8.44
C VAL A 45 -4.42 -19.55 8.16
N LEU A 46 -4.75 -19.73 6.89
CA LEU A 46 -5.88 -20.55 6.45
C LEU A 46 -5.37 -21.92 6.03
N GLN A 47 -4.34 -21.96 5.17
CA GLN A 47 -3.74 -23.23 4.76
C GLN A 47 -2.20 -23.20 4.75
N PRO A 48 -1.51 -23.72 5.79
CA PRO A 48 -0.07 -23.53 5.97
C PRO A 48 0.84 -24.01 4.83
N ASN A 49 0.39 -24.99 4.04
CA ASN A 49 1.14 -25.57 2.92
C ASN A 49 0.68 -25.07 1.56
N ALA A 50 -0.24 -24.09 1.51
CA ALA A 50 -0.70 -23.54 0.25
C ALA A 50 0.42 -22.75 -0.44
N VAL A 51 0.69 -23.12 -1.68
CA VAL A 51 1.65 -22.45 -2.57
C VAL A 51 1.02 -22.28 -3.95
N LEU A 52 1.42 -21.24 -4.67
CA LEU A 52 0.96 -20.97 -6.03
C LEU A 52 2.03 -21.37 -7.05
N SER A 53 1.69 -22.34 -7.91
CA SER A 53 2.55 -22.78 -9.00
C SER A 53 2.56 -21.76 -10.15
N ARG A 54 3.55 -21.88 -11.05
CA ARG A 54 3.63 -21.04 -12.26
C ARG A 54 2.40 -21.19 -13.15
N ASP A 55 1.90 -22.43 -13.30
CA ASP A 55 0.78 -22.74 -14.18
C ASP A 55 -0.53 -22.11 -13.66
N HIS A 56 -0.79 -22.22 -12.36
CA HIS A 56 -1.95 -21.59 -11.75
C HIS A 56 -1.86 -20.06 -11.76
N LEU A 57 -0.66 -19.50 -11.52
CA LEU A 57 -0.44 -18.06 -11.66
C LEU A 57 -0.76 -17.59 -13.09
N ALA A 58 -0.23 -18.27 -14.11
CA ALA A 58 -0.49 -17.91 -15.51
C ALA A 58 -1.98 -17.97 -15.87
N GLN A 59 -2.72 -18.96 -15.36
CA GLN A 59 -4.17 -19.06 -15.53
C GLN A 59 -4.92 -17.94 -14.77
N LEU A 60 -4.41 -17.49 -13.63
CA LEU A 60 -5.04 -16.42 -12.88
C LEU A 60 -4.87 -15.06 -13.57
N LEU A 61 -3.73 -14.84 -14.25
CA LEU A 61 -3.46 -13.60 -14.99
C LEU A 61 -4.42 -13.37 -16.17
N VAL A 62 -5.18 -14.38 -16.60
CA VAL A 62 -6.23 -14.22 -17.62
C VAL A 62 -7.63 -14.01 -17.03
N VAL A 63 -7.80 -14.12 -15.71
CA VAL A 63 -9.06 -13.81 -15.04
C VAL A 63 -9.25 -12.29 -15.05
N SER A 64 -10.37 -11.84 -15.61
CA SER A 64 -10.67 -10.41 -15.69
C SER A 64 -11.04 -9.85 -14.32
N GLU A 65 -10.62 -8.63 -14.02
CA GLU A 65 -11.14 -7.87 -12.89
C GLU A 65 -12.68 -7.85 -12.89
N ARG A 66 -13.28 -7.70 -11.71
CA ARG A 66 -14.74 -7.77 -11.44
C ARG A 66 -15.35 -9.16 -11.65
N SER A 67 -14.56 -10.18 -12.01
CA SER A 67 -15.02 -11.57 -12.01
C SER A 67 -15.41 -12.02 -10.60
N PRO A 68 -16.38 -12.93 -10.44
CA PRO A 68 -16.71 -13.48 -9.13
C PRO A 68 -15.49 -14.12 -8.45
N LYS A 69 -15.38 -14.00 -7.13
CA LYS A 69 -14.36 -14.68 -6.33
C LYS A 69 -14.37 -16.19 -6.57
N ALA A 70 -15.55 -16.77 -6.79
CA ALA A 70 -15.71 -18.17 -7.18
C ALA A 70 -14.95 -18.54 -8.47
N THR A 71 -14.81 -17.62 -9.43
CA THR A 71 -14.01 -17.86 -10.65
C THR A 71 -12.53 -17.94 -10.33
N VAL A 72 -12.02 -17.08 -9.45
CA VAL A 72 -10.63 -17.19 -8.95
C VAL A 72 -10.42 -18.53 -8.23
N ARG A 73 -11.39 -18.96 -7.42
CA ARG A 73 -11.36 -20.25 -6.70
C ARG A 73 -11.40 -21.50 -7.59
N GLN A 74 -11.78 -21.37 -8.86
CA GLN A 74 -11.66 -22.46 -9.83
C GLN A 74 -10.24 -22.62 -10.35
N VAL A 75 -9.42 -21.57 -10.28
CA VAL A 75 -8.05 -21.54 -10.80
C VAL A 75 -7.04 -21.82 -9.69
N ILE A 76 -7.25 -21.26 -8.50
CA ILE A 76 -6.34 -21.37 -7.35
C ILE A 76 -7.07 -21.92 -6.13
N ALA A 77 -6.34 -22.68 -5.32
CA ALA A 77 -6.85 -23.23 -4.06
C ALA A 77 -7.07 -22.15 -2.99
N GLU A 78 -7.37 -22.58 -1.76
CA GLU A 78 -7.43 -21.68 -0.60
C GLU A 78 -6.06 -21.06 -0.29
N PRO A 79 -5.98 -19.79 0.16
CA PRO A 79 -4.69 -19.12 0.37
C PRO A 79 -3.92 -19.68 1.55
N TYR A 80 -2.64 -19.35 1.58
CA TYR A 80 -1.83 -19.54 2.78
C TYR A 80 -2.36 -18.69 3.93
N CYS A 81 -2.57 -17.40 3.68
CA CYS A 81 -3.05 -16.49 4.69
C CYS A 81 -4.03 -15.43 4.18
N GLN A 82 -4.87 -14.98 5.11
CA GLN A 82 -5.58 -13.73 4.98
C GLN A 82 -4.73 -12.61 5.59
N LEU A 83 -4.56 -11.54 4.81
CA LEU A 83 -3.85 -10.33 5.22
C LEU A 83 -4.83 -9.30 5.80
N PRO A 84 -4.33 -8.29 6.53
CA PRO A 84 -5.14 -7.15 6.94
C PRO A 84 -5.84 -6.50 5.74
N THR A 85 -7.11 -6.15 5.93
CA THR A 85 -7.88 -5.45 4.91
C THR A 85 -7.30 -4.06 4.65
N LEU A 86 -7.34 -3.62 3.39
CA LEU A 86 -6.92 -2.26 3.01
C LEU A 86 -8.11 -1.46 2.52
N GLN A 87 -8.07 -0.15 2.73
CA GLN A 87 -9.01 0.77 2.06
C GLN A 87 -8.30 1.35 0.85
N LEU A 88 -8.50 0.72 -0.32
CA LEU A 88 -7.88 1.18 -1.59
C LEU A 88 -8.49 2.49 -2.09
N ARG A 89 -9.76 2.74 -1.72
CA ARG A 89 -10.56 3.90 -2.07
C ARG A 89 -11.55 4.18 -0.94
N ALA A 90 -11.98 5.44 -0.81
CA ALA A 90 -12.88 5.85 0.27
C ALA A 90 -14.16 4.99 0.27
N GLY A 91 -14.28 4.11 1.27
CA GLY A 91 -15.51 3.40 1.59
C GLY A 91 -15.61 1.93 1.19
N VAL A 92 -14.65 1.36 0.44
CA VAL A 92 -14.70 -0.08 0.10
C VAL A 92 -13.48 -0.81 0.68
N PRO A 93 -13.67 -1.67 1.70
CA PRO A 93 -12.60 -2.50 2.21
C PRO A 93 -12.24 -3.57 1.18
N ALA A 94 -10.94 -3.72 0.91
CA ALA A 94 -10.39 -4.79 0.10
C ALA A 94 -9.93 -5.92 1.02
N GLU A 95 -10.51 -7.10 0.81
CA GLU A 95 -9.99 -8.35 1.38
C GLU A 95 -8.75 -8.77 0.61
N ARG A 96 -7.78 -9.35 1.32
CA ARG A 96 -6.47 -9.64 0.77
C ARG A 96 -6.03 -11.03 1.18
N GLU A 97 -5.64 -11.82 0.20
CA GLU A 97 -5.26 -13.21 0.37
C GLU A 97 -3.88 -13.45 -0.23
N ALA A 98 -2.95 -13.98 0.55
CA ALA A 98 -1.58 -14.20 0.09
C ALA A 98 -1.33 -15.67 -0.25
N TYR A 99 -0.58 -15.86 -1.33
CA TYR A 99 -0.15 -17.14 -1.85
C TYR A 99 1.37 -17.08 -2.07
N PRO A 100 2.17 -17.75 -1.22
CA PRO A 100 3.59 -17.93 -1.47
C PRO A 100 3.81 -18.56 -2.84
N LEU A 101 4.72 -18.01 -3.64
CA LEU A 101 5.05 -18.60 -4.93
C LEU A 101 5.89 -19.87 -4.71
N GLU A 102 5.49 -20.97 -5.34
CA GLU A 102 6.21 -22.25 -5.25
C GLU A 102 7.67 -22.13 -5.70
N PHE A 103 7.92 -21.27 -6.69
CA PHE A 103 9.22 -21.06 -7.33
C PHE A 103 10.02 -19.88 -6.74
N ASP A 104 9.43 -19.12 -5.81
CA ASP A 104 10.07 -18.00 -5.11
C ASP A 104 9.34 -17.75 -3.77
N PRO A 105 9.62 -18.55 -2.72
CA PRO A 105 8.86 -18.54 -1.47
C PRO A 105 8.90 -17.23 -0.68
N ASP A 106 9.89 -16.37 -0.97
CA ASP A 106 10.05 -15.04 -0.38
C ASP A 106 9.20 -13.98 -1.11
N THR A 107 8.55 -14.35 -2.21
CA THR A 107 7.57 -13.51 -2.92
C THR A 107 6.17 -14.09 -2.75
N TRP A 108 5.25 -13.23 -2.31
CA TRP A 108 3.85 -13.55 -2.17
C TRP A 108 3.05 -12.91 -3.30
N PHE A 109 2.21 -13.72 -3.94
CA PHE A 109 1.15 -13.22 -4.80
C PHE A 109 -0.06 -12.89 -3.94
N VAL A 110 -0.52 -11.65 -3.98
CA VAL A 110 -1.62 -11.16 -3.14
C VAL A 110 -2.83 -10.90 -4.02
N VAL A 111 -3.90 -11.66 -3.82
CA VAL A 111 -5.18 -11.42 -4.48
C VAL A 111 -5.99 -10.41 -3.68
N LEU A 112 -6.58 -9.42 -4.36
CA LEU A 112 -7.47 -8.45 -3.77
C LEU A 112 -8.92 -8.74 -4.17
N TYR A 113 -9.83 -8.64 -3.21
CA TYR A 113 -11.27 -8.73 -3.44
C TYR A 113 -12.00 -7.52 -2.85
N GLU A 114 -13.01 -7.04 -3.56
CA GLU A 114 -13.98 -6.05 -3.05
C GLU A 114 -15.33 -6.76 -2.96
N GLY A 115 -15.73 -7.15 -1.75
CA GLY A 115 -16.88 -8.04 -1.56
C GLY A 115 -16.63 -9.42 -2.19
N ASP A 116 -17.51 -9.86 -3.09
CA ASP A 116 -17.39 -11.16 -3.79
C ASP A 116 -16.78 -11.03 -5.20
N GLU A 117 -16.15 -9.90 -5.50
CA GLU A 117 -15.53 -9.63 -6.81
C GLU A 117 -14.00 -9.57 -6.70
N TYR A 118 -13.33 -10.18 -7.68
CA TYR A 118 -11.90 -10.05 -7.89
C TYR A 118 -11.55 -8.62 -8.29
N ALA A 119 -10.73 -7.96 -7.49
CA ALA A 119 -10.33 -6.56 -7.69
C ALA A 119 -8.93 -6.41 -8.31
N GLY A 120 -8.17 -7.50 -8.43
CA GLY A 120 -6.82 -7.50 -8.98
C GLY A 120 -5.82 -8.24 -8.10
N PHE A 121 -4.53 -8.03 -8.36
CA PHE A 121 -3.45 -8.65 -7.61
C PHE A 121 -2.28 -7.69 -7.38
N ASP A 122 -1.42 -8.05 -6.44
CA ASP A 122 -0.13 -7.40 -6.19
C ASP A 122 0.95 -8.44 -5.83
N PHE A 123 2.21 -8.02 -5.81
CA PHE A 123 3.33 -8.81 -5.32
C PHE A 123 3.92 -8.21 -4.05
N SER A 124 4.06 -9.04 -3.02
CA SER A 124 4.67 -8.68 -1.76
C SER A 124 6.01 -9.40 -1.60
N PHE A 125 7.09 -8.62 -1.56
CA PHE A 125 8.46 -9.12 -1.47
C PHE A 125 8.92 -9.12 -0.01
N ARG A 126 9.12 -10.31 0.56
CA ARG A 126 9.55 -10.49 1.95
C ARG A 126 11.07 -10.60 2.00
N ARG A 127 11.75 -9.44 2.03
CA ARG A 127 13.21 -9.36 2.27
C ARG A 127 13.52 -8.89 3.68
#